data_AF-A0A7J0E113-F1
#
_entry.id   AF-A0A7J0E113-F1
#
_cell.length_a   1.000
_cell.length_b   1.000
_cell.length_c   1.000
_cell.angle_alpha   90.00
_cell.angle_beta   90.00
_cell.angle_gamma   90.00
#
_symmetry.space_group_name_H-M   'P 1'
#
loop_
_entity.id
_entity.type
_entity.pdbx_description
1 polymer ?
#
loop_
_entity_poly.entity_id
_entity_poly.type
_entity_poly.pdbx_seq_one_letter_code
_entity_poly.pdbx_strand_id
1 'polypeptide(L)'
;MAFFIPLVLILMIQPSNASSWPPSPGHYPSSKFRSMTFYQGFRNLWGPQHQRMDNNALAIWLDSSSGSGFKSVRPFRSGYFGASIKLQPGYTAGVITAFYRTRWHGSPVKGKSDDCSTSGGQSRKL
;
A
#
# COMPACT_ATOMS: atom_id res chain seq x y z
N MET A 1 37.72 16.04 39.69
CA MET A 1 37.78 15.67 38.25
C MET A 1 37.60 14.17 37.97
N ALA A 2 37.07 13.36 38.90
CA ALA A 2 37.02 11.88 38.76
C ALA A 2 35.65 11.29 38.35
N PHE A 3 34.58 12.10 38.31
CA PHE A 3 33.21 11.63 38.03
C PHE A 3 32.83 11.66 36.55
N PHE A 4 33.67 12.20 35.66
CA PHE A 4 33.40 12.27 34.22
C PHE A 4 33.69 10.95 33.48
N ILE A 5 34.56 10.10 34.02
CA ILE A 5 34.94 8.82 33.41
C ILE A 5 33.76 7.83 33.33
N PRO A 6 32.92 7.61 34.37
CA PRO A 6 31.76 6.72 34.26
C PRO A 6 30.67 7.26 33.32
N LEU A 7 30.54 8.59 33.17
CA LEU A 7 29.56 9.21 32.25
C LEU A 7 29.90 8.94 30.78
N VAL A 8 31.19 8.97 30.43
CA VAL A 8 31.66 8.67 29.07
C VAL A 8 31.49 7.18 28.74
N LEU A 9 31.65 6.29 29.73
CA LEU A 9 31.49 4.85 29.53
C LEU A 9 30.03 4.46 29.24
N ILE A 10 29.06 5.14 29.86
CA ILE A 10 27.63 4.93 29.62
C ILE A 10 27.22 5.39 28.20
N LEU A 11 27.91 6.39 27.62
CA LEU A 11 27.65 6.84 26.24
C LEU A 11 28.08 5.81 25.17
N MET A 12 29.00 4.90 25.51
CA MET A 12 29.49 3.84 24.62
C MET A 12 28.61 2.57 24.66
N ILE A 13 27.71 2.46 25.63
CA ILE A 13 26.66 1.43 25.62
C ILE A 13 25.55 1.94 24.69
N GLN A 14 25.83 1.91 23.39
CA GLN A 14 24.76 2.06 22.40
C GLN A 14 23.79 0.90 22.63
N PRO A 15 22.49 1.15 22.90
CA PRO A 15 21.52 0.08 22.86
C PRO A 15 21.57 -0.48 21.44
N SER A 16 22.04 -1.72 21.32
CA SER A 16 21.97 -2.52 20.10
C SER A 16 20.51 -2.89 19.84
N ASN A 17 19.70 -1.86 19.58
CA ASN A 17 18.53 -2.01 18.74
C ASN A 17 19.11 -2.38 17.37
N ALA A 18 19.27 -3.68 17.13
CA ALA A 18 19.64 -4.22 15.85
C ALA A 18 18.52 -3.87 14.86
N SER A 19 18.54 -2.65 14.34
CA SER A 19 17.89 -2.29 13.10
C SER A 19 18.72 -2.91 11.97
N SER A 20 18.69 -4.24 11.88
CA SER A 20 19.27 -4.98 10.77
C SER A 20 18.44 -4.67 9.52
N TRP A 21 18.81 -3.60 8.82
CA TRP A 21 18.30 -3.36 7.49
C TRP A 21 18.60 -4.60 6.64
N PRO A 22 17.60 -5.11 5.88
CA PRO A 22 17.85 -6.24 5.02
C PRO A 22 18.96 -5.87 4.02
N PRO A 23 19.86 -6.81 3.68
CA PRO A 23 20.86 -6.57 2.65
C PRO A 23 20.17 -6.24 1.32
N SER A 24 20.80 -5.38 0.52
CA SER A 24 20.27 -4.96 -0.79
C SER A 24 19.96 -6.19 -1.67
N PRO A 25 18.74 -6.31 -2.23
CA PRO A 25 18.35 -7.46 -3.05
C PRO A 25 19.13 -7.65 -4.36
N GLY A 26 19.98 -6.69 -4.77
CA GLY A 26 20.72 -6.71 -6.04
C GLY A 26 19.86 -6.47 -7.29
N HIS A 27 18.54 -6.63 -7.20
CA HIS A 27 17.59 -6.37 -8.29
C HIS A 27 16.31 -5.72 -7.78
N TYR A 28 15.89 -4.63 -8.42
CA TYR A 28 14.68 -3.88 -8.07
C TYR A 28 13.68 -3.89 -9.25
N PRO A 29 12.68 -4.78 -9.27
CA PRO A 29 11.74 -4.86 -10.39
C PRO A 29 10.95 -3.55 -10.58
N SER A 30 10.69 -2.80 -9.50
CA SER A 30 10.00 -1.52 -9.55
C SER A 30 10.73 -0.44 -10.35
N SER A 31 12.07 -0.51 -10.51
CA SER A 31 12.83 0.46 -11.31
C SER A 31 12.76 0.18 -12.82
N LYS A 32 12.38 -1.04 -13.21
CA LYS A 32 12.20 -1.42 -14.62
C LYS A 32 10.90 -0.90 -15.22
N PHE A 33 9.87 -0.70 -14.41
CA PHE A 33 8.54 -0.27 -14.86
C PHE A 33 8.33 1.21 -14.52
N ARG A 34 7.83 1.99 -15.49
CA ARG A 34 7.49 3.40 -15.26
C ARG A 34 6.17 3.51 -14.49
N SER A 35 6.10 4.50 -13.60
CA SER A 35 4.85 4.89 -12.95
C SER A 35 3.83 5.41 -13.97
N MET A 36 2.55 5.14 -13.71
CA MET A 36 1.42 5.55 -14.54
C MET A 36 0.51 6.50 -13.73
N THR A 37 -0.22 7.40 -14.41
CA THR A 37 -1.22 8.23 -13.72
C THR A 37 -2.43 7.39 -13.34
N PHE A 38 -3.09 7.72 -12.22
CA PHE A 38 -4.18 6.89 -11.70
C PHE A 38 -5.29 6.65 -12.73
N TYR A 39 -5.78 7.71 -13.37
CA TYR A 39 -6.89 7.63 -14.32
C TYR A 39 -6.54 6.97 -15.67
N GLN A 40 -5.26 6.70 -15.95
CA GLN A 40 -4.87 5.90 -17.11
C GLN A 40 -5.09 4.40 -16.88
N GLY A 41 -4.87 3.91 -15.66
CA GLY A 41 -4.95 2.47 -15.33
C GLY A 41 -6.20 2.07 -14.56
N PHE A 42 -6.78 3.00 -13.80
CA PHE A 42 -7.81 2.72 -12.81
C PHE A 42 -8.97 3.72 -12.88
N ARG A 43 -10.12 3.30 -12.36
CA ARG A 43 -11.31 4.13 -12.18
C ARG A 43 -11.91 3.88 -10.81
N ASN A 44 -12.65 4.86 -10.29
CA ASN A 44 -13.42 4.65 -9.06
C ASN A 44 -14.38 3.47 -9.24
N LEU A 45 -14.48 2.63 -8.20
CA LEU A 45 -15.43 1.52 -8.13
C LEU A 45 -16.63 1.91 -7.28
N TRP A 46 -16.38 2.58 -6.16
CA TRP A 46 -17.39 3.06 -5.22
C TRP A 46 -16.82 4.18 -4.35
N GLY A 47 -17.69 4.98 -3.71
CA GLY A 47 -17.29 6.06 -2.82
C GLY A 47 -16.49 7.19 -3.48
N PRO A 48 -16.97 7.81 -4.58
CA PRO A 48 -16.26 8.89 -5.27
C PRO A 48 -16.06 10.14 -4.39
N GLN A 49 -16.95 10.36 -3.41
CA GLN A 49 -16.85 11.45 -2.44
C GLN A 49 -15.65 11.31 -1.49
N HIS A 50 -15.14 10.08 -1.30
CA HIS A 50 -13.97 9.78 -0.47
C HIS A 50 -12.73 9.46 -1.32
N GLN A 51 -12.64 10.08 -2.48
CA GLN A 51 -11.52 9.97 -3.40
C GLN A 51 -11.06 11.36 -3.85
N ARG A 52 -9.76 11.64 -3.73
CA ARG A 52 -9.15 12.89 -4.18
C ARG A 52 -7.85 12.60 -4.89
N MET A 53 -7.62 13.32 -5.98
CA MET A 53 -6.36 13.29 -6.71
C MET A 53 -5.49 14.46 -6.27
N ASP A 54 -4.23 14.20 -5.94
CA ASP A 54 -3.25 15.23 -5.57
C ASP A 54 -1.89 14.91 -6.18
N ASN A 55 -1.36 15.79 -7.04
CA ASN A 55 -0.05 15.65 -7.68
C ASN A 55 0.29 14.22 -8.18
N ASN A 56 -0.65 13.62 -8.90
CA ASN A 56 -0.55 12.27 -9.46
C ASN A 56 -0.56 11.11 -8.42
N ALA A 57 -0.86 11.40 -7.16
CA ALA A 57 -1.19 10.44 -6.12
C ALA A 57 -2.71 10.39 -5.87
N LEU A 58 -3.21 9.20 -5.56
CA LEU A 58 -4.59 8.99 -5.16
C LEU A 58 -4.70 8.97 -3.64
N ALA A 59 -5.52 9.84 -3.08
CA ALA A 59 -5.97 9.76 -1.70
C ALA A 59 -7.37 9.14 -1.67
N ILE A 60 -7.51 8.06 -0.89
CA ILE A 60 -8.79 7.49 -0.50
C ILE A 60 -8.86 7.43 1.02
N TRP A 61 -10.05 7.62 1.57
CA TRP A 61 -10.26 7.57 3.01
C TRP A 61 -11.57 6.87 3.36
N LEU A 62 -11.72 6.62 4.66
CA LEU A 62 -12.88 6.00 5.26
C LEU A 62 -13.30 6.86 6.43
N ASP A 63 -14.58 7.20 6.48
CA ASP A 63 -15.23 7.79 7.64
C ASP A 63 -16.50 7.01 8.00
N SER A 64 -17.30 7.56 8.92
CA SER A 64 -18.54 6.92 9.37
C SER A 64 -19.61 6.81 8.28
N SER A 65 -19.52 7.60 7.21
CA SER A 65 -20.50 7.60 6.12
C SER A 65 -20.17 6.54 5.08
N SER A 66 -18.91 6.45 4.65
CA SER A 66 -18.47 5.45 3.67
C SER A 66 -16.95 5.39 3.57
N GLY A 67 -16.45 4.34 2.92
CA GLY A 67 -15.07 4.29 2.42
C GLY A 67 -14.96 4.67 0.96
N SER A 68 -13.90 4.20 0.31
CA SER A 68 -13.73 4.26 -1.14
C SER A 68 -12.93 3.07 -1.67
N GLY A 69 -13.08 2.83 -2.97
CA GLY A 69 -12.32 1.82 -3.67
C GLY A 69 -12.25 2.09 -5.17
N PHE A 70 -11.29 1.45 -5.83
CA PHE A 70 -11.05 1.59 -7.25
C PHE A 70 -10.78 0.25 -7.91
N LYS A 71 -11.00 0.18 -9.22
CA LYS A 71 -10.71 -1.01 -10.04
C LYS A 71 -9.93 -0.64 -11.28
N SER A 72 -9.22 -1.61 -11.85
CA SER A 72 -8.59 -1.47 -13.14
C SER A 72 -9.63 -1.21 -14.23
N VAL A 73 -9.24 -0.39 -15.21
CA VAL A 73 -10.09 -0.10 -16.37
C VAL A 73 -10.21 -1.32 -17.28
N ARG A 74 -9.15 -2.14 -17.35
CA ARG A 74 -9.08 -3.35 -18.17
C ARG A 74 -8.77 -4.57 -17.30
N PRO A 75 -9.25 -5.75 -17.71
CA PRO A 75 -8.80 -7.00 -17.13
C PRO A 75 -7.39 -7.34 -17.60
N PHE A 76 -6.69 -8.10 -16.77
CA PHE A 76 -5.36 -8.60 -17.03
C PHE A 76 -5.33 -10.12 -16.85
N ARG A 77 -4.50 -10.81 -17.62
CA ARG A 77 -4.26 -12.25 -17.46
C ARG A 77 -3.02 -12.53 -16.60
N SER A 78 -2.00 -11.70 -16.75
CA SER A 78 -0.75 -11.76 -16.01
C SER A 78 -0.06 -10.39 -16.07
N GLY A 79 0.87 -10.13 -15.16
CA GLY A 79 1.61 -8.88 -15.11
C GLY A 79 2.20 -8.58 -13.75
N TYR A 80 3.06 -7.57 -13.69
CA TYR A 80 3.55 -6.99 -12.45
C TYR A 80 2.66 -5.82 -12.06
N PHE A 81 2.07 -5.88 -10.87
CA PHE A 81 1.21 -4.83 -10.31
C PHE A 81 1.89 -4.26 -9.08
N GLY A 82 2.33 -3.01 -9.17
CA GLY A 82 2.98 -2.30 -8.09
C GLY A 82 2.27 -0.98 -7.81
N ALA A 83 2.24 -0.61 -6.53
CA ALA A 83 1.77 0.70 -6.09
C ALA A 83 2.63 1.15 -4.90
N SER A 84 2.93 2.44 -4.85
CA SER A 84 3.50 3.08 -3.66
C SER A 84 2.35 3.49 -2.76
N ILE A 85 2.23 2.84 -1.60
CA ILE A 85 1.11 3.02 -0.67
C ILE A 85 1.62 3.65 0.62
N LYS A 86 0.97 4.75 1.04
CA LYS A 86 1.18 5.37 2.35
C LYS A 86 -0.05 5.13 3.22
N LEU A 87 0.16 4.59 4.42
CA LEU A 87 -0.90 4.32 5.38
C LEU A 87 -1.08 5.51 6.35
N GLN A 88 -2.29 5.61 6.92
CA GLN A 88 -2.59 6.58 7.96
C GLN A 88 -1.80 6.26 9.24
N PRO A 89 -1.14 7.25 9.87
CA PRO A 89 -0.52 7.07 11.17
C PRO A 89 -1.58 7.02 12.28
N GLY A 90 -1.26 6.39 13.41
CA GLY A 90 -2.12 6.37 14.60
C GLY A 90 -3.09 5.18 14.65
N TYR A 91 -4.19 5.37 15.39
CA TYR A 91 -5.15 4.31 15.66
C TYR A 91 -5.99 3.97 14.43
N THR A 92 -5.82 2.76 13.92
CA THR A 92 -6.47 2.25 12.71
C THR A 92 -7.14 0.89 12.94
N ALA A 93 -7.50 0.58 14.19
CA ALA A 93 -8.13 -0.71 14.51
C ALA A 93 -9.45 -0.88 13.74
N GLY A 94 -9.63 -2.03 13.11
CA GLY A 94 -10.82 -2.33 12.30
C GLY A 94 -10.82 -1.72 10.89
N VAL A 95 -9.86 -0.87 10.54
CA VAL A 95 -9.72 -0.26 9.20
C VAL A 95 -8.68 -0.99 8.39
N ILE A 96 -8.95 -1.21 7.09
CA ILE A 96 -8.00 -1.84 6.19
C ILE A 96 -7.86 -1.09 4.89
N THR A 97 -6.60 -1.06 4.44
CA THR A 97 -6.20 -0.67 3.10
C THR A 97 -5.69 -1.90 2.38
N ALA A 98 -6.34 -2.32 1.30
CA ALA A 98 -5.97 -3.52 0.56
C ALA A 98 -5.78 -3.22 -0.93
N PHE A 99 -4.63 -3.61 -1.49
CA PHE A 99 -4.36 -3.61 -2.93
C PHE A 99 -4.27 -5.05 -3.41
N TYR A 100 -5.22 -5.50 -4.24
CA TYR A 100 -5.34 -6.92 -4.60
C TYR A 100 -5.79 -7.14 -6.05
N ARG A 101 -5.63 -8.38 -6.51
CA ARG A 101 -6.17 -8.84 -7.79
C ARG A 101 -7.31 -9.80 -7.54
N THR A 102 -8.44 -9.54 -8.18
CA THR A 102 -9.62 -10.39 -8.13
C THR A 102 -9.86 -11.04 -9.46
N ARG A 103 -10.46 -12.23 -9.44
CA ARG A 103 -11.11 -12.76 -10.62
C ARG A 103 -12.58 -12.42 -10.53
N TRP A 104 -13.08 -11.57 -11.42
CA TRP A 104 -14.51 -11.32 -11.51
C TRP A 104 -15.15 -12.42 -12.36
N HIS A 105 -16.02 -13.23 -11.76
CA HIS A 105 -16.82 -14.24 -12.46
C HIS A 105 -18.22 -13.68 -12.73
N GLY A 106 -18.34 -12.81 -13.73
CA GLY A 106 -19.64 -12.34 -14.21
C GLY A 106 -20.27 -13.33 -15.20
N SER A 107 -21.12 -14.23 -14.69
CA SER A 107 -22.10 -15.09 -15.42
C SER A 107 -21.60 -16.39 -16.11
N PRO A 108 -22.47 -17.43 -16.22
CA PRO A 108 -22.10 -18.73 -16.77
C PRO A 108 -22.01 -18.61 -18.30
N VAL A 109 -20.88 -19.06 -18.85
CA VAL A 109 -20.54 -19.08 -20.27
C VAL A 109 -19.88 -17.79 -20.83
N LYS A 110 -18.59 -18.01 -21.16
CA LYS A 110 -17.63 -17.23 -21.97
C LYS A 110 -17.05 -15.93 -21.39
N GLY A 111 -15.93 -16.10 -20.69
CA GLY A 111 -14.85 -15.11 -20.61
C GLY A 111 -14.23 -15.02 -19.22
N LYS A 112 -13.09 -15.67 -18.99
CA LYS A 112 -12.36 -15.61 -17.71
C LYS A 112 -11.50 -14.34 -17.71
N SER A 113 -11.96 -13.28 -17.07
CA SER A 113 -11.24 -11.99 -16.97
C SER A 113 -10.85 -11.70 -15.52
N ASP A 114 -9.55 -11.50 -15.23
CA ASP A 114 -9.08 -11.08 -13.90
C ASP A 114 -8.93 -9.55 -13.83
N ASP A 115 -9.48 -8.88 -12.82
CA ASP A 115 -9.42 -7.41 -12.63
C ASP A 115 -8.63 -7.07 -11.35
N CYS A 116 -7.78 -6.04 -11.38
CA CYS A 116 -7.11 -5.54 -10.18
C CYS A 116 -8.03 -4.54 -9.47
N SER A 117 -8.28 -4.72 -8.17
CA SER A 117 -9.16 -3.86 -7.39
C SER A 117 -8.54 -3.55 -6.03
N THR A 118 -8.87 -2.37 -5.51
CA THR A 118 -8.50 -1.93 -4.17
C THR A 118 -9.79 -1.59 -3.46
N SER A 119 -10.01 -2.22 -2.33
CA SER A 119 -11.11 -1.91 -1.42
C SER A 119 -10.50 -1.42 -0.12
N GLY A 120 -10.89 -0.24 0.32
CA GLY A 120 -10.75 0.10 1.74
C GLY A 120 -11.72 -0.79 2.53
N GLY A 121 -11.20 -1.85 3.17
CA GLY A 121 -11.95 -2.78 4.03
C GLY A 121 -11.39 -4.21 4.01
N GLN A 122 -11.17 -4.81 5.19
CA GLN A 122 -10.90 -6.25 5.37
C GLN A 122 -9.46 -6.85 5.31
N SER A 123 -8.60 -6.78 6.32
CA SER A 123 -7.30 -7.49 6.43
C SER A 123 -6.76 -7.42 7.87
N ARG A 124 -7.06 -8.48 8.62
CA ARG A 124 -6.39 -8.78 9.88
C ARG A 124 -4.89 -8.97 9.61
N LYS A 125 -4.03 -8.34 10.39
CA LYS A 125 -2.73 -8.96 10.68
C LYS A 125 -3.02 -10.15 11.61
N LEU A 126 -2.67 -11.36 11.17
CA LEU A 126 -2.10 -12.33 12.09
C LEU A 126 -0.64 -11.94 12.30
#